data_AF-A0A6G9H269-F1
#
_entry.id   AF-A0A6G9H269-F1
#
_cell.length_a   1.000
_cell.length_b   1.000
_cell.length_c   1.000
_cell.angle_alpha   90.00
_cell.angle_beta   90.00
_cell.angle_gamma   90.00
#
_symmetry.space_group_name_H-M   'P 1'
#
loop_
_entity.id
_entity.type
_entity.pdbx_description
1 polymer ?
#
loop_
_entity_poly.entity_id
_entity_poly.type
_entity_poly.pdbx_seq_one_letter_code
_entity_poly.pdbx_strand_id
1 'polypeptide(L)'
;MNVELSPRLRDTAVGLGAGVPYALKVLAGRLAEEPELGRPAGPPGILTVMVDGDLFEDCPTLRVHYLREPGRIEIRDATPTPSAAPARPPAHEADPAATDALTVREVTDAWQRVTRWLLRYASASHAALRPGADPATLSALERDLGTPIPPALRALWSLTAGDDGVGGAGCLPGNQALMTLDAVAASYRSRVESRAPEDTFRADRPEYDRFTAWQATWIPVISLRPADSTSGLYLDTATGHLGRWSRHNEPPADELDTLVTYLEEVADMLEAPALATRDRPGLTDGALVWSGEGRAWYPLTD
;
A
#
# COMPACT_ATOMS: atom_id res chain seq x y z
N MET A 1 28.46 23.88 -29.55
CA MET A 1 27.91 22.51 -29.70
C MET A 1 26.39 22.61 -29.65
N ASN A 2 25.62 21.87 -30.47
CA ASN A 2 24.15 21.87 -30.31
C ASN A 2 23.77 20.90 -29.18
N VAL A 3 23.00 21.36 -28.19
CA VAL A 3 22.60 20.55 -27.03
C VAL A 3 21.10 20.40 -27.01
N GLU A 4 20.62 19.17 -27.08
CA GLU A 4 19.20 18.85 -27.14
C GLU A 4 18.78 18.01 -25.93
N LEU A 5 17.63 18.36 -25.36
CA LEU A 5 16.95 17.55 -24.36
C LEU A 5 16.07 16.53 -25.09
N SER A 6 16.20 15.25 -24.74
CA SER A 6 15.31 14.21 -25.28
C SER A 6 13.84 14.54 -24.98
N PRO A 7 12.89 14.24 -25.88
CA PRO A 7 11.47 14.52 -25.65
C PRO A 7 10.96 13.88 -24.36
N ARG A 8 11.36 12.63 -24.09
CA ARG A 8 11.00 11.89 -22.87
C ARG A 8 11.46 12.61 -21.60
N LEU A 9 12.66 13.19 -21.61
CA LEU A 9 13.19 13.92 -20.45
C LEU A 9 12.43 15.22 -20.19
N ARG A 10 11.90 15.89 -21.22
CA ARG A 10 11.08 17.11 -21.03
C ARG A 10 9.77 16.78 -20.31
N ASP A 11 9.17 15.65 -20.65
CA ASP A 11 7.90 15.21 -20.07
C ASP A 11 8.09 14.72 -18.62
N THR A 12 9.21 14.06 -18.32
CA THR A 12 9.49 13.53 -16.97
C THR A 12 10.14 14.54 -16.02
N ALA A 13 10.83 15.56 -16.52
CA ALA A 13 11.57 16.53 -15.70
C ALA A 13 10.68 17.27 -14.68
N VAL A 14 9.44 17.59 -15.06
CA VAL A 14 8.49 18.28 -14.15
C VAL A 14 8.12 17.38 -12.95
N GLY A 15 8.05 16.07 -13.15
CA GLY A 15 7.76 15.10 -12.10
C GLY A 15 8.92 14.86 -11.12
N LEU A 16 10.14 15.32 -11.44
CA LEU A 16 11.33 15.16 -10.59
C LEU A 16 11.56 16.35 -9.64
N GLY A 17 10.86 17.45 -9.85
CA GLY A 17 10.97 18.68 -9.07
C GLY A 17 10.74 19.92 -9.94
N ALA A 18 10.10 20.95 -9.37
CA ALA A 18 9.76 22.17 -10.11
C ALA A 18 11.01 22.91 -10.64
N GLY A 19 12.16 22.77 -9.97
CA GLY A 19 13.44 23.35 -10.38
C GLY A 19 14.21 22.55 -11.45
N VAL A 20 13.85 21.29 -11.68
CA VAL A 20 14.60 20.38 -12.57
C VAL A 20 14.63 20.85 -14.03
N PRO A 21 13.53 21.34 -14.65
CA PRO A 21 13.59 21.87 -16.01
C PRO A 21 14.57 23.05 -16.15
N TYR A 22 14.67 23.90 -15.12
CA TYR A 22 15.60 25.03 -15.12
C TYR A 22 17.06 24.57 -14.94
N ALA A 23 17.30 23.63 -14.03
CA ALA A 23 18.62 23.04 -13.80
C ALA A 23 19.15 22.35 -15.08
N LEU A 24 18.31 21.61 -15.80
CA LEU A 24 18.66 20.98 -17.07
C LEU A 24 18.95 22.00 -18.19
N LYS A 25 18.24 23.12 -18.20
CA LYS A 25 18.51 24.22 -19.14
C LYS A 25 19.87 24.88 -18.88
N VAL A 26 20.22 25.09 -17.61
CA VAL A 26 21.53 25.64 -17.21
C VAL A 26 22.65 24.65 -17.56
N LEU A 27 22.45 23.35 -17.30
CA LEU A 27 23.39 22.32 -17.69
C LEU A 27 23.58 22.26 -19.21
N ALA A 28 22.51 22.36 -19.99
CA ALA A 28 22.59 22.38 -21.45
C ALA A 28 23.42 23.56 -21.97
N GLY A 29 23.31 24.74 -21.35
CA GLY A 29 24.17 25.89 -21.65
C GLY A 29 25.65 25.61 -21.35
N ARG A 30 25.95 25.00 -20.20
CA ARG A 30 27.33 24.63 -19.85
C ARG A 30 27.91 23.57 -20.80
N LEU A 31 27.14 22.55 -21.17
CA LEU A 31 27.58 21.53 -22.13
C LEU A 31 27.82 22.08 -23.54
N ALA A 32 27.19 23.20 -23.90
CA ALA A 32 27.44 23.86 -25.17
C ALA A 32 28.84 24.50 -25.25
N GLU A 33 29.34 24.97 -24.10
CA GLU A 33 30.64 25.61 -23.89
C GLU A 33 31.74 24.59 -23.53
N GLU A 34 31.42 23.61 -22.69
CA GLU A 34 32.31 22.56 -22.21
C GLU A 34 31.73 21.15 -22.51
N PRO A 35 31.91 20.62 -23.73
CA PRO A 35 31.35 19.33 -24.15
C PRO A 35 31.85 18.11 -23.37
N GLU A 36 33.02 18.22 -22.74
CA GLU A 36 33.68 17.15 -21.99
C GLU A 36 33.27 17.14 -20.50
N LEU A 37 32.33 18.00 -20.10
CA LEU A 37 31.91 18.15 -18.71
C LEU A 37 31.19 16.89 -18.19
N GLY A 38 31.93 16.02 -17.51
CA GLY A 38 31.37 14.83 -16.86
C GLY A 38 32.39 13.71 -16.73
N ARG A 39 31.92 12.53 -16.35
CA ARG A 39 32.72 11.30 -16.31
C ARG A 39 32.17 10.29 -17.32
N PRO A 40 33.02 9.55 -18.04
CA PRO A 40 32.55 8.52 -18.96
C PRO A 40 31.81 7.41 -18.20
N ALA A 41 30.64 7.01 -18.70
CA ALA A 41 29.71 6.11 -18.02
C ALA A 41 29.46 4.81 -18.80
N GLY A 42 30.55 4.12 -19.15
CA GLY A 42 30.51 2.84 -19.85
C GLY A 42 30.77 2.99 -21.36
N PRO A 43 29.74 2.90 -22.25
CA PRO A 43 29.94 2.92 -23.70
C PRO A 43 30.64 4.19 -24.21
N PRO A 44 31.35 4.13 -25.35
CA PRO A 44 32.01 5.29 -25.93
C PRO A 44 30.99 6.37 -26.29
N GLY A 45 31.24 7.60 -25.82
CA GLY A 45 30.39 8.76 -26.07
C GLY A 45 29.31 9.05 -25.02
N ILE A 46 29.13 8.19 -24.00
CA ILE A 46 28.18 8.46 -22.90
C ILE A 46 28.94 9.04 -21.70
N LEU A 47 28.50 10.21 -21.24
CA LEU A 47 29.02 10.88 -20.07
C LEU A 47 27.93 11.12 -19.03
N THR A 48 28.33 11.11 -17.77
CA THR A 48 27.50 11.43 -16.62
C THR A 48 28.04 12.67 -15.93
N VAL A 49 27.15 13.62 -15.65
CA VAL A 49 27.45 14.86 -14.93
C VAL A 49 26.51 14.99 -13.74
N MET A 50 27.03 15.49 -12.63
CA MET A 50 26.25 15.75 -11.43
C MET A 50 25.81 17.21 -11.43
N VAL A 51 24.54 17.46 -11.19
CA VAL A 51 23.98 18.78 -10.94
C VAL A 51 23.66 18.86 -9.46
N ASP A 52 24.34 19.76 -8.77
CA ASP A 52 24.06 20.03 -7.36
C ASP A 52 22.66 20.66 -7.23
N GLY A 53 21.79 19.98 -6.48
CA GLY A 53 20.40 20.37 -6.28
C GLY A 53 20.29 21.64 -5.43
N ASP A 54 21.24 21.86 -4.53
CA ASP A 54 21.23 23.01 -3.61
C ASP A 54 21.40 24.36 -4.34
N LEU A 55 21.83 24.32 -5.61
CA LEU A 55 21.94 25.50 -6.46
C LEU A 55 20.60 25.94 -7.08
N PHE A 56 19.54 25.13 -6.96
CA PHE A 56 18.25 25.38 -7.62
C PHE A 56 17.09 25.09 -6.65
N GLU A 57 16.15 26.02 -6.53
CA GLU A 57 14.93 25.83 -5.73
C GLU A 57 14.10 24.64 -6.23
N ASP A 58 13.61 23.79 -5.32
CA ASP A 58 12.83 22.58 -5.63
C ASP A 58 13.50 21.64 -6.65
N CYS A 59 14.82 21.53 -6.60
CA CYS A 59 15.61 20.64 -7.43
C CYS A 59 16.43 19.67 -6.57
N PRO A 60 16.21 18.35 -6.67
CA PRO A 60 17.12 17.40 -6.04
C PRO A 60 18.48 17.41 -6.75
N THR A 61 19.53 16.91 -6.09
CA THR A 61 20.82 16.70 -6.77
C THR A 61 20.63 15.69 -7.90
N LEU A 62 20.90 16.05 -9.15
CA LEU A 62 20.64 15.20 -10.31
C LEU A 62 21.92 14.52 -10.80
N ARG A 63 21.80 13.24 -11.16
CA ARG A 63 22.73 12.54 -12.02
C ARG A 63 22.18 12.58 -13.44
N VAL A 64 22.84 13.31 -14.32
CA VAL A 64 22.41 13.53 -15.70
C VAL A 64 23.30 12.75 -16.66
N HIS A 65 22.68 11.97 -17.54
CA HIS A 65 23.37 11.16 -18.56
C HIS A 65 23.16 11.80 -19.93
N TYR A 66 24.26 12.05 -20.64
CA TYR A 66 24.22 12.62 -21.98
C TYR A 66 25.10 11.85 -22.95
N LEU A 67 24.65 11.80 -24.21
CA LEU A 67 25.38 11.23 -25.32
C LEU A 67 26.05 12.36 -26.10
N ARG A 68 27.33 12.19 -26.42
CA ARG A 68 28.12 13.10 -27.24
C ARG A 68 28.38 12.50 -28.60
N GLU A 69 27.90 13.17 -29.64
CA GLU A 69 28.15 12.89 -31.04
C GLU A 69 29.01 14.02 -31.66
N PRO A 70 29.68 13.79 -32.81
CA PRO A 70 30.41 14.85 -33.50
C PRO A 70 29.46 16.02 -33.88
N GLY A 71 29.52 17.12 -33.11
CA GLY A 71 28.73 18.34 -33.34
C GLY A 71 27.41 18.43 -32.58
N ARG A 72 27.02 17.39 -31.81
CA ARG A 72 25.74 17.36 -31.06
C ARG A 72 25.90 16.68 -29.70
N ILE A 73 25.20 17.20 -28.70
CA ILE A 73 25.02 16.55 -27.40
C ILE A 73 23.53 16.32 -27.18
N GLU A 74 23.16 15.12 -26.76
CA GLU A 74 21.79 14.77 -26.38
C GLU A 74 21.74 14.40 -24.90
N ILE A 75 21.03 15.18 -24.09
CA ILE A 75 20.75 14.82 -22.70
C ILE A 75 19.61 13.80 -22.72
N ARG A 76 19.92 12.57 -22.29
CA ARG A 76 19.01 11.43 -22.41
C ARG A 76 18.17 11.21 -21.17
N ASP A 77 18.80 11.32 -20.01
CA ASP A 77 18.19 10.96 -18.74
C ASP A 77 18.72 11.84 -17.61
N ALA A 78 17.87 12.07 -16.61
CA ALA A 78 18.22 12.75 -15.37
C ALA A 78 17.55 12.01 -14.22
N THR A 79 18.34 11.48 -13.30
CA THR A 79 17.85 10.77 -12.14
C THR A 79 18.23 11.52 -10.86
N PRO A 80 17.30 11.73 -9.91
CA PRO A 80 17.66 12.28 -8.61
C PRO A 80 18.63 11.33 -7.92
N THR A 81 19.71 11.91 -7.43
CA THR A 81 20.69 11.24 -6.59
C THR A 81 20.17 11.33 -5.17
N PRO A 82 20.10 10.22 -4.41
CA PRO A 82 19.78 10.31 -3.00
C PRO A 82 20.83 11.23 -2.35
N SER A 83 20.37 12.42 -1.93
CA SER A 83 21.21 13.35 -1.18
C SER A 83 21.70 12.61 0.06
N ALA A 84 23.01 12.68 0.30
CA ALA A 84 23.63 12.11 1.48
C ALA A 84 23.14 12.89 2.71
N ALA A 85 21.99 12.46 3.23
CA ALA A 85 21.57 12.76 4.60
C ALA A 85 22.74 12.42 5.54
N PRO A 86 22.94 13.18 6.64
CA PRO A 86 23.98 12.88 7.61
C PRO A 86 23.89 11.41 7.98
N ALA A 87 25.02 10.71 7.89
CA ALA A 87 25.12 9.26 7.96
C ALA A 87 24.13 8.67 8.97
N ARG A 88 23.00 8.18 8.44
CA ARG A 88 22.20 7.20 9.16
C ARG A 88 23.20 6.06 9.40
N PRO A 89 23.33 5.54 10.63
CA PRO A 89 24.13 4.33 10.86
C PRO A 89 23.75 3.33 9.77
N PRO A 90 24.72 2.55 9.23
CA PRO A 90 24.48 1.70 8.07
C PRO A 90 23.12 1.05 8.27
N ALA A 91 22.20 1.27 7.32
CA ALA A 91 20.93 0.60 7.35
C ALA A 91 21.31 -0.86 7.50
N HIS A 92 21.11 -1.37 8.71
CA HIS A 92 21.04 -2.79 8.95
C HIS A 92 20.06 -3.19 7.86
N GLU A 93 20.51 -3.97 6.87
CA GLU A 93 19.56 -4.78 6.11
C GLU A 93 18.77 -5.44 7.22
N ALA A 94 17.58 -4.90 7.48
CA ALA A 94 16.83 -5.29 8.64
C ALA A 94 16.61 -6.76 8.41
N ASP A 95 17.19 -7.58 9.27
CA ASP A 95 17.07 -9.03 9.16
C ASP A 95 15.58 -9.28 8.87
N PRO A 96 15.23 -9.89 7.73
CA PRO A 96 13.82 -10.06 7.36
C PRO A 96 13.08 -10.77 8.49
N ALA A 97 13.75 -11.66 9.23
CA ALA A 97 13.19 -12.29 10.42
C ALA A 97 12.96 -11.30 11.57
N ALA A 98 13.83 -10.30 11.77
CA ALA A 98 13.62 -9.25 12.77
C ALA A 98 12.49 -8.28 12.38
N THR A 99 12.37 -7.96 11.10
CA THR A 99 11.27 -7.13 10.56
C THR A 99 9.93 -7.85 10.66
N ASP A 100 9.91 -9.14 10.33
CA ASP A 100 8.74 -10.00 10.50
C ASP A 100 8.34 -10.11 11.97
N ALA A 101 9.31 -10.32 12.87
CA ALA A 101 9.05 -10.39 14.31
C ALA A 101 8.50 -9.07 14.87
N LEU A 102 9.00 -7.93 14.39
CA LEU A 102 8.46 -6.61 14.73
C LEU A 102 7.00 -6.49 14.26
N THR A 103 6.74 -6.78 12.99
CA THR A 103 5.41 -6.71 12.39
C THR A 103 4.41 -7.60 13.12
N VAL A 104 4.81 -8.82 13.48
CA VAL A 104 3.99 -9.76 14.28
C VAL A 104 3.64 -9.15 15.64
N ARG A 105 4.59 -8.47 16.30
CA ARG A 105 4.36 -7.82 17.58
C ARG A 105 3.39 -6.65 17.44
N GLU A 106 3.57 -5.80 16.44
CA GLU A 106 2.72 -4.63 16.19
C GLU A 106 1.27 -5.03 15.89
N VAL A 107 1.05 -6.01 15.01
CA VAL A 107 -0.29 -6.57 14.77
C VAL A 107 -0.90 -7.13 16.06
N THR A 108 -0.11 -7.86 16.85
CA THR A 108 -0.57 -8.45 18.10
C THR A 108 -0.98 -7.37 19.10
N ASP A 109 -0.15 -6.35 19.28
CA ASP A 109 -0.37 -5.26 20.22
C ASP A 109 -1.61 -4.44 19.81
N ALA A 110 -1.73 -4.08 18.53
CA ALA A 110 -2.87 -3.34 17.99
C ALA A 110 -4.18 -4.13 18.12
N TRP A 111 -4.19 -5.40 17.74
CA TRP A 111 -5.40 -6.24 17.86
C TRP A 111 -5.81 -6.49 19.31
N GLN A 112 -4.84 -6.63 20.21
CA GLN A 112 -5.14 -6.73 21.64
C GLN A 112 -5.75 -5.46 22.21
N ARG A 113 -5.36 -4.27 21.73
CA ARG A 113 -6.01 -3.00 22.10
C ARG A 113 -7.48 -2.99 21.67
N VAL A 114 -7.75 -3.31 20.40
CA VAL A 114 -9.10 -3.44 19.85
C VAL A 114 -9.95 -4.41 20.68
N THR A 115 -9.47 -5.65 20.88
CA THR A 115 -10.23 -6.68 21.61
C THR A 115 -10.46 -6.34 23.08
N ARG A 116 -9.48 -5.77 23.78
CA ARG A 116 -9.67 -5.29 25.17
C ARG A 116 -10.72 -4.18 25.23
N TRP A 117 -10.71 -3.27 24.26
CA TRP A 117 -11.71 -2.22 24.16
C TRP A 117 -13.11 -2.82 23.94
N LEU A 118 -13.25 -3.73 22.97
CA LEU A 118 -14.51 -4.41 22.67
C LEU A 118 -15.04 -5.18 23.89
N LEU A 119 -14.18 -5.91 24.61
CA LEU A 119 -14.56 -6.63 25.82
C LEU A 119 -15.16 -5.71 26.89
N ARG A 120 -14.63 -4.49 27.00
CA ARG A 120 -15.04 -3.51 28.02
C ARG A 120 -16.30 -2.73 27.63
N TYR A 121 -16.45 -2.36 26.37
CA TYR A 121 -17.46 -1.39 25.93
C TYR A 121 -18.48 -1.93 24.92
N ALA A 122 -18.12 -2.98 24.17
CA ALA A 122 -18.94 -3.56 23.10
C ALA A 122 -18.96 -5.10 23.20
N SER A 123 -19.42 -5.63 24.33
CA SER A 123 -19.32 -7.06 24.65
C SER A 123 -20.02 -7.95 23.62
N ALA A 124 -21.08 -7.46 22.97
CA ALA A 124 -21.75 -8.20 21.90
C ALA A 124 -20.83 -8.36 20.68
N SER A 125 -20.15 -7.30 20.27
CA SER A 125 -19.16 -7.35 19.18
C SER A 125 -17.95 -8.20 19.55
N HIS A 126 -17.48 -8.13 20.80
CA HIS A 126 -16.43 -9.04 21.28
C HIS A 126 -16.85 -10.51 21.18
N ALA A 127 -18.10 -10.84 21.55
CA ALA A 127 -18.61 -12.20 21.48
C ALA A 127 -18.81 -12.73 20.06
N ALA A 128 -18.89 -11.85 19.06
CA ALA A 128 -18.98 -12.20 17.64
C ALA A 128 -17.62 -12.52 17.00
N LEU A 129 -16.51 -12.20 17.69
CA LEU A 129 -15.17 -12.57 17.23
C LEU A 129 -14.95 -14.06 17.41
N ARG A 130 -14.48 -14.71 16.34
CA ARG A 130 -14.10 -16.12 16.40
C ARG A 130 -12.79 -16.30 17.16
N PRO A 131 -12.62 -17.44 17.86
CA PRO A 131 -11.35 -17.78 18.47
C PRO A 131 -10.23 -17.83 17.41
N GLY A 132 -9.02 -17.53 17.83
CA GLY A 132 -7.84 -17.62 16.98
C GLY A 132 -7.63 -19.01 16.37
N ALA A 133 -7.13 -19.03 15.14
CA ALA A 133 -6.84 -20.24 14.41
C ALA A 133 -5.54 -20.89 14.89
N ASP A 134 -5.56 -22.21 15.05
CA ASP A 134 -4.35 -22.98 15.33
C ASP A 134 -3.41 -23.02 14.10
N PRO A 135 -2.11 -23.33 14.31
CA PRO A 135 -1.14 -23.39 13.22
C PRO A 135 -1.48 -24.39 12.10
N ALA A 136 -2.16 -25.49 12.42
CA ALA A 136 -2.50 -26.53 11.43
C ALA A 136 -3.60 -26.04 10.49
N THR A 137 -4.59 -25.33 11.01
CA THR A 137 -5.63 -24.64 10.24
C THR A 137 -5.02 -23.60 9.30
N LEU A 138 -4.08 -22.79 9.78
CA LEU A 138 -3.41 -21.78 8.94
C LEU A 138 -2.53 -22.41 7.86
N SER A 139 -1.82 -23.49 8.17
CA SER A 139 -1.07 -24.26 7.16
C SER A 139 -1.98 -24.99 6.16
N ALA A 140 -3.23 -25.30 6.51
CA ALA A 140 -4.21 -25.83 5.56
C ALA A 140 -4.73 -24.74 4.63
N LEU A 141 -5.02 -23.56 5.18
CA LEU A 141 -5.43 -22.39 4.39
C LEU A 141 -4.34 -21.98 3.40
N GLU A 142 -3.09 -21.89 3.83
CA GLU A 142 -1.95 -21.56 2.95
C GLU A 142 -1.86 -22.50 1.73
N ARG A 143 -2.12 -23.81 1.95
CA ARG A 143 -2.15 -24.81 0.88
C ARG A 143 -3.34 -24.65 -0.06
N ASP A 144 -4.50 -24.25 0.45
CA ASP A 144 -5.71 -24.02 -0.38
C ASP A 144 -5.57 -22.73 -1.20
N LEU A 145 -4.95 -21.69 -0.64
CA LEU A 145 -4.68 -20.43 -1.35
C LEU A 145 -3.55 -20.58 -2.38
N GLY A 146 -2.61 -21.51 -2.17
CA GLY A 146 -1.44 -21.69 -3.04
C GLY A 146 -0.46 -20.52 -3.00
N THR A 147 -0.57 -19.64 -2.00
CA THR A 147 0.30 -18.48 -1.77
C THR A 147 0.71 -18.43 -0.29
N PRO A 148 1.96 -18.09 0.06
CA PRO A 148 2.38 -17.97 1.45
C PRO A 148 1.56 -16.92 2.21
N ILE A 149 1.12 -17.24 3.43
CA ILE A 149 0.43 -16.28 4.29
C ILE A 149 1.48 -15.38 4.95
N PRO A 150 1.42 -14.04 4.76
CA PRO A 150 2.37 -13.12 5.37
C PRO A 150 2.36 -13.20 6.91
N PRO A 151 3.51 -12.98 7.58
CA PRO A 151 3.61 -13.06 9.05
C PRO A 151 2.57 -12.20 9.79
N ALA A 152 2.31 -10.99 9.30
CA ALA A 152 1.30 -10.08 9.84
C ALA A 152 -0.11 -10.72 9.87
N LEU A 153 -0.52 -11.32 8.75
CA LEU A 153 -1.84 -11.91 8.60
C LEU A 153 -1.97 -13.21 9.41
N ARG A 154 -0.89 -14.00 9.45
CA ARG A 154 -0.79 -15.20 10.30
C ARG A 154 -0.95 -14.84 11.77
N ALA A 155 -0.29 -13.77 12.23
CA ALA A 155 -0.41 -13.29 13.61
C ALA A 155 -1.85 -12.86 13.94
N LEU A 156 -2.50 -12.08 13.06
CA LEU A 156 -3.88 -11.67 13.24
C LEU A 156 -4.82 -12.88 13.32
N TRP A 157 -4.71 -13.82 12.38
CA TRP A 157 -5.59 -14.99 12.37
C TRP A 157 -5.36 -15.96 13.51
N SER A 158 -4.15 -16.01 14.07
CA SER A 158 -3.88 -16.73 15.33
C SER A 158 -4.55 -16.08 16.54
N LEU A 159 -4.96 -14.81 16.47
CA LEU A 159 -5.71 -14.13 17.53
C LEU A 159 -7.22 -14.18 17.28
N THR A 160 -7.65 -14.10 16.01
CA THR A 160 -9.06 -14.20 15.64
C THR A 160 -9.26 -14.83 14.26
N ALA A 161 -10.07 -15.89 14.16
CA ALA A 161 -10.37 -16.55 12.88
C ALA A 161 -11.52 -15.88 12.10
N GLY A 162 -11.76 -14.58 12.33
CA GLY A 162 -12.80 -13.79 11.68
C GLY A 162 -13.82 -13.21 12.64
N ASP A 163 -14.72 -12.41 12.07
CA ASP A 163 -15.78 -11.69 12.77
C ASP A 163 -17.14 -12.05 12.16
N ASP A 164 -18.01 -12.69 12.93
CA ASP A 164 -19.38 -13.03 12.49
C ASP A 164 -20.31 -11.79 12.55
N GLY A 165 -19.87 -10.72 13.22
CA GLY A 165 -20.57 -9.46 13.41
C GLY A 165 -21.84 -9.54 14.25
N VAL A 166 -22.40 -8.37 14.54
CA VAL A 166 -23.67 -8.22 15.29
C VAL A 166 -24.62 -7.36 14.47
N GLY A 167 -25.84 -7.85 14.23
CA GLY A 167 -26.82 -7.12 13.43
C GLY A 167 -26.38 -6.85 11.98
N GLY A 168 -25.43 -7.64 11.45
CA GLY A 168 -24.86 -7.45 10.11
C GLY A 168 -23.74 -6.40 10.02
N ALA A 169 -23.29 -5.87 11.16
CA ALA A 169 -22.14 -4.97 11.26
C ALA A 169 -20.94 -5.71 11.89
N GLY A 170 -19.77 -5.60 11.26
CA GLY A 170 -18.52 -6.04 11.86
C GLY A 170 -17.89 -4.95 12.74
N CYS A 171 -16.83 -5.33 13.43
CA CYS A 171 -16.13 -4.49 14.39
C CYS A 171 -15.12 -3.50 13.78
N LEU A 172 -14.88 -3.54 12.46
CA LEU A 172 -13.94 -2.67 11.78
C LEU A 172 -14.64 -1.42 11.18
N PRO A 173 -13.91 -0.32 10.93
CA PRO A 173 -14.44 0.92 10.35
C PRO A 173 -15.33 0.69 9.13
N GLY A 174 -16.41 1.47 9.01
CA GLY A 174 -17.43 1.26 7.97
C GLY A 174 -18.35 0.07 8.22
N ASN A 175 -18.37 -0.47 9.45
CA ASN A 175 -19.06 -1.72 9.82
C ASN A 175 -18.53 -2.94 9.06
N GLN A 176 -17.28 -2.86 8.62
CA GLN A 176 -16.56 -3.94 7.96
C GLN A 176 -16.25 -5.07 8.92
N ALA A 177 -16.05 -6.26 8.38
CA ALA A 177 -15.76 -7.46 9.16
C ALA A 177 -14.46 -8.12 8.70
N LEU A 178 -13.69 -8.64 9.65
CA LEU A 178 -12.61 -9.56 9.33
C LEU A 178 -13.22 -10.84 8.76
N MET A 179 -12.85 -11.21 7.55
CA MET A 179 -13.40 -12.40 6.90
C MET A 179 -13.01 -13.65 7.70
N THR A 180 -13.96 -14.58 7.81
CA THR A 180 -13.68 -15.92 8.35
C THR A 180 -12.77 -16.68 7.38
N LEU A 181 -11.95 -17.60 7.90
CA LEU A 181 -10.99 -18.34 7.05
C LEU A 181 -11.67 -19.09 5.90
N ASP A 182 -12.86 -19.65 6.13
CA ASP A 182 -13.65 -20.30 5.08
C ASP A 182 -14.14 -19.30 4.02
N ALA A 183 -14.54 -18.10 4.44
CA ALA A 183 -14.94 -17.04 3.53
C ALA A 183 -13.75 -16.53 2.71
N VAL A 184 -12.56 -16.42 3.31
CA VAL A 184 -11.31 -16.09 2.61
C VAL A 184 -11.04 -17.11 1.52
N ALA A 185 -11.02 -18.40 1.86
CA ALA A 185 -10.79 -19.50 0.92
C ALA A 185 -11.81 -19.50 -0.23
N ALA A 186 -13.11 -19.41 0.07
CA ALA A 186 -14.16 -19.39 -0.93
C ALA A 186 -14.07 -18.15 -1.85
N SER A 187 -13.82 -16.98 -1.26
CA SER A 187 -13.68 -15.70 -1.97
C SER A 187 -12.48 -15.70 -2.91
N TYR A 188 -11.34 -16.19 -2.43
CA TYR A 188 -10.11 -16.30 -3.22
C TYR A 188 -10.28 -17.29 -4.39
N ARG A 189 -10.81 -18.49 -4.13
CA ARG A 189 -11.04 -19.51 -5.17
C ARG A 189 -11.94 -18.98 -6.28
N SER A 190 -13.08 -18.38 -5.91
CA SER A 190 -14.02 -17.81 -6.88
C SER A 190 -13.38 -16.74 -7.78
N ARG A 191 -12.44 -15.94 -7.25
CA ARG A 191 -11.76 -14.89 -8.01
C ARG A 191 -10.65 -15.41 -8.91
N VAL A 192 -9.86 -16.37 -8.43
CA VAL A 192 -8.85 -17.04 -9.24
C VAL A 192 -9.52 -17.81 -10.39
N GLU A 193 -10.65 -18.48 -10.15
CA GLU A 193 -11.43 -19.14 -11.20
C GLU A 193 -11.99 -18.14 -12.22
N SER A 194 -12.48 -16.98 -11.76
CA SER A 194 -13.01 -15.91 -12.62
C SER A 194 -11.93 -15.20 -13.44
N ARG A 195 -10.65 -15.36 -13.10
CA ARG A 195 -9.50 -14.85 -13.89
C ARG A 195 -9.30 -15.65 -15.19
N ALA A 196 -9.51 -16.97 -15.16
CA ALA A 196 -9.21 -17.85 -16.29
C ALA A 196 -9.96 -17.49 -17.61
N PRO A 197 -11.23 -17.00 -17.57
CA PRO A 197 -11.91 -16.50 -18.77
C PRO A 197 -11.49 -15.08 -19.20
N GLU A 198 -11.01 -14.23 -18.27
CA GLU A 198 -10.77 -12.79 -18.53
C GLU A 198 -9.42 -12.49 -19.19
N ASP A 199 -8.39 -13.28 -18.96
CA ASP A 199 -7.05 -13.08 -19.56
C ASP A 199 -7.08 -13.15 -21.11
N THR A 200 -8.10 -13.80 -21.69
CA THR A 200 -8.30 -13.88 -23.15
C THR A 200 -8.91 -12.59 -23.74
N PHE A 201 -9.65 -11.80 -22.94
CA PHE A 201 -10.37 -10.59 -23.39
C PHE A 201 -9.70 -9.28 -22.98
N ARG A 202 -8.70 -9.31 -22.09
CA ARG A 202 -8.02 -8.12 -21.53
C ARG A 202 -6.92 -7.53 -22.41
N ALA A 203 -6.30 -8.32 -23.29
CA ALA A 203 -5.17 -7.87 -24.11
C ALA A 203 -5.51 -6.76 -25.13
N ASP A 204 -6.80 -6.62 -25.48
CA ASP A 204 -7.28 -5.74 -26.57
C ASP A 204 -8.08 -4.52 -26.07
N ARG A 205 -8.13 -4.28 -24.75
CA ARG A 205 -8.90 -3.17 -24.15
C ARG A 205 -8.06 -1.90 -23.95
N PRO A 206 -8.62 -0.70 -24.24
CA PRO A 206 -7.96 0.58 -23.95
C PRO A 206 -7.59 0.76 -22.47
N GLU A 207 -6.56 1.55 -22.18
CA GLU A 207 -6.00 1.73 -20.83
C GLU A 207 -7.01 2.25 -19.79
N TYR A 208 -7.99 3.07 -20.20
CA TYR A 208 -9.08 3.57 -19.36
C TYR A 208 -10.18 2.52 -19.07
N ASP A 209 -10.11 1.35 -19.72
CA ASP A 209 -11.03 0.22 -19.57
C ASP A 209 -10.29 -0.98 -18.93
N ARG A 210 -9.10 -0.74 -18.35
CA ARG A 210 -8.36 -1.72 -17.56
C ARG A 210 -8.98 -1.82 -16.18
N PHE A 211 -9.89 -2.77 -16.04
CA PHE A 211 -10.44 -3.16 -14.76
C PHE A 211 -9.40 -3.93 -13.92
N THR A 212 -9.45 -3.80 -12.60
CA THR A 212 -8.54 -4.47 -11.67
C THR A 212 -8.65 -6.00 -11.80
N ALA A 213 -7.63 -6.66 -12.38
CA ALA A 213 -7.59 -8.13 -12.40
C ALA A 213 -7.23 -8.63 -11.01
N TRP A 214 -7.96 -9.63 -10.52
CA TRP A 214 -7.53 -10.31 -9.30
C TRP A 214 -6.15 -10.94 -9.50
N GLN A 215 -5.21 -10.61 -8.64
CA GLN A 215 -3.87 -11.21 -8.65
C GLN A 215 -3.79 -12.39 -7.68
N ALA A 216 -2.98 -13.39 -8.01
CA ALA A 216 -2.74 -14.54 -7.13
C ALA A 216 -2.08 -14.15 -5.80
N THR A 217 -1.43 -12.98 -5.75
CA THR A 217 -0.84 -12.45 -4.51
C THR A 217 -1.88 -11.76 -3.63
N TRP A 218 -3.11 -11.59 -4.08
CA TRP A 218 -4.13 -10.88 -3.31
C TRP A 218 -4.96 -11.84 -2.48
N ILE A 219 -4.84 -11.71 -1.16
CA ILE A 219 -5.64 -12.48 -0.20
C ILE A 219 -6.78 -11.58 0.27
N PRO A 220 -8.06 -11.94 0.10
CA PRO A 220 -9.15 -11.15 0.65
C PRO A 220 -9.14 -11.29 2.17
N VAL A 221 -9.20 -10.17 2.90
CA VAL A 221 -9.03 -10.17 4.37
C VAL A 221 -10.20 -9.54 5.10
N ILE A 222 -10.76 -8.46 4.55
CA ILE A 222 -11.84 -7.70 5.18
C ILE A 222 -12.98 -7.61 4.17
N SER A 223 -14.20 -7.85 4.61
CA SER A 223 -15.40 -7.68 3.82
C SER A 223 -16.18 -6.46 4.28
N LEU A 224 -16.98 -5.89 3.36
CA LEU A 224 -17.87 -4.78 3.70
C LEU A 224 -18.84 -5.13 4.84
N ARG A 225 -19.23 -6.41 4.95
CA ARG A 225 -20.05 -6.98 6.03
C ARG A 225 -19.67 -8.44 6.30
N PRO A 226 -19.96 -9.02 7.48
CA PRO A 226 -19.56 -10.39 7.86
C PRO A 226 -19.91 -11.52 6.87
N ALA A 227 -20.98 -11.35 6.08
CA ALA A 227 -21.43 -12.31 5.08
C ALA A 227 -21.33 -11.78 3.64
N ASP A 228 -20.75 -10.60 3.42
CA ASP A 228 -20.60 -9.99 2.11
C ASP A 228 -19.28 -10.41 1.46
N SER A 229 -19.34 -10.86 0.21
CA SER A 229 -18.17 -11.20 -0.61
C SER A 229 -18.12 -10.38 -1.91
N THR A 230 -18.85 -9.27 -1.96
CA THR A 230 -18.97 -8.38 -3.13
C THR A 230 -18.11 -7.13 -3.08
N SER A 231 -17.64 -6.70 -1.91
CA SER A 231 -16.59 -5.69 -1.76
C SER A 231 -15.84 -5.82 -0.44
N GLY A 232 -14.64 -5.26 -0.38
CA GLY A 232 -13.79 -5.32 0.81
C GLY A 232 -12.35 -4.90 0.56
N LEU A 233 -11.46 -5.32 1.47
CA LEU A 233 -10.02 -5.13 1.36
C LEU A 233 -9.33 -6.49 1.13
N TYR A 234 -8.29 -6.47 0.30
CA TYR A 234 -7.33 -7.55 0.15
C TYR A 234 -5.97 -7.11 0.71
N LEU A 235 -5.15 -8.07 1.10
CA LEU A 235 -3.74 -7.88 1.36
C LEU A 235 -2.95 -8.41 0.15
N ASP A 236 -2.11 -7.59 -0.45
CA ASP A 236 -1.19 -8.03 -1.49
C ASP A 236 0.09 -8.60 -0.86
N THR A 237 0.32 -9.90 -0.99
CA THR A 237 1.51 -10.56 -0.43
C THR A 237 2.80 -10.11 -1.12
N ALA A 238 2.75 -9.50 -2.31
CA ALA A 238 3.92 -8.98 -2.99
C ALA A 238 4.40 -7.64 -2.42
N THR A 239 3.48 -6.82 -1.93
CA THR A 239 3.79 -5.45 -1.49
C THR A 239 3.59 -5.24 0.01
N GLY A 240 2.79 -6.09 0.67
CA GLY A 240 2.41 -5.96 2.08
C GLY A 240 1.31 -4.92 2.34
N HIS A 241 0.78 -4.30 1.28
CA HIS A 241 -0.25 -3.26 1.38
C HIS A 241 -1.66 -3.83 1.25
N LEU A 242 -2.59 -3.16 1.90
CA LEU A 242 -4.02 -3.37 1.69
C LEU A 242 -4.48 -2.62 0.44
N GLY A 243 -5.42 -3.23 -0.28
CA GLY A 243 -6.08 -2.58 -1.41
C GLY A 243 -7.57 -2.92 -1.45
N ARG A 244 -8.34 -2.06 -2.12
CA ARG A 244 -9.78 -2.27 -2.30
C ARG A 244 -10.09 -3.23 -3.42
N TRP A 245 -11.13 -4.01 -3.21
CA TRP A 245 -11.81 -4.72 -4.28
C TRP A 245 -13.31 -4.52 -4.20
N SER A 246 -13.95 -4.46 -5.37
CA SER A 246 -15.40 -4.43 -5.51
C SER A 246 -15.82 -5.25 -6.73
N ARG A 247 -17.05 -5.77 -6.71
CA ARG A 247 -17.65 -6.48 -7.86
C ARG A 247 -17.73 -5.62 -9.12
N HIS A 248 -17.68 -4.30 -8.96
CA HIS A 248 -17.72 -3.33 -10.05
C HIS A 248 -16.35 -3.05 -10.66
N ASN A 249 -15.31 -3.66 -10.09
CA ASN A 249 -13.97 -3.62 -10.58
C ASN A 249 -13.45 -2.19 -10.79
N GLU A 250 -13.71 -1.37 -9.78
CA GLU A 250 -13.30 0.03 -9.72
C GLU A 250 -11.77 0.14 -9.82
N PRO A 251 -11.25 1.25 -10.37
CA PRO A 251 -9.81 1.48 -10.41
C PRO A 251 -9.24 1.38 -8.99
N PRO A 252 -8.04 0.79 -8.82
CA PRO A 252 -7.43 0.67 -7.51
C PRO A 252 -7.31 2.08 -6.93
N ALA A 253 -8.03 2.34 -5.83
CA ALA A 253 -7.78 3.54 -5.05
C ALA A 253 -6.34 3.46 -4.52
N ASP A 254 -5.67 4.60 -4.39
CA ASP A 254 -4.37 4.71 -3.73
C ASP A 254 -4.54 4.35 -2.23
N GLU A 255 -4.65 3.06 -1.90
CA GLU A 255 -4.60 2.58 -0.53
C GLU A 255 -3.20 2.04 -0.25
N LEU A 256 -2.53 2.73 0.68
CA LEU A 256 -1.12 2.56 1.04
C LEU A 256 -0.96 1.98 2.46
N ASP A 257 -2.05 1.64 3.13
CA ASP A 257 -1.99 1.13 4.51
C ASP A 257 -1.43 -0.29 4.52
N THR A 258 -0.48 -0.55 5.42
CA THR A 258 -0.15 -1.92 5.81
C THR A 258 -1.22 -2.44 6.78
N LEU A 259 -1.28 -3.75 6.99
CA LEU A 259 -2.17 -4.33 8.01
C LEU A 259 -1.91 -3.75 9.40
N VAL A 260 -0.64 -3.46 9.73
CA VAL A 260 -0.25 -2.83 10.99
C VAL A 260 -0.88 -1.43 11.10
N THR A 261 -0.60 -0.56 10.13
CA THR A 261 -1.10 0.82 10.12
C THR A 261 -2.62 0.86 10.21
N TYR A 262 -3.30 -0.01 9.47
CA TYR A 262 -4.76 -0.11 9.52
C TYR A 262 -5.28 -0.47 10.92
N LEU A 263 -4.71 -1.51 11.55
CA LEU A 263 -5.14 -1.95 12.88
C LEU A 263 -4.77 -0.97 14.00
N GLU A 264 -3.63 -0.30 13.90
CA GLU A 264 -3.24 0.76 14.83
C GLU A 264 -4.22 1.93 14.77
N GLU A 265 -4.58 2.39 13.56
CA GLU A 265 -5.56 3.45 13.39
C GLU A 265 -6.94 3.03 13.93
N VAL A 266 -7.34 1.76 13.74
CA VAL A 266 -8.58 1.23 14.34
C VAL A 266 -8.54 1.29 15.86
N ALA A 267 -7.42 0.86 16.47
CA ALA A 267 -7.25 0.92 17.91
C ALA A 267 -7.28 2.37 18.43
N ASP A 268 -6.58 3.28 17.76
CA ASP A 268 -6.54 4.70 18.10
C ASP A 268 -7.93 5.35 17.99
N MET A 269 -8.70 5.02 16.94
CA MET A 269 -10.07 5.52 16.79
C MET A 269 -11.01 5.01 17.90
N LEU A 270 -10.82 3.79 18.40
CA LEU A 270 -11.61 3.27 19.52
C LEU A 270 -11.21 3.89 20.86
N GLU A 271 -9.91 4.12 21.07
CA GLU A 271 -9.38 4.68 22.32
C GLU A 271 -9.53 6.20 22.41
N ALA A 272 -9.52 6.91 21.28
CA ALA A 272 -9.74 8.34 21.17
C ALA A 272 -10.73 8.69 20.03
N PRO A 273 -12.04 8.36 20.18
CA PRO A 273 -13.07 8.55 19.15
C PRO A 273 -13.19 9.98 18.60
N ALA A 274 -12.83 10.99 19.39
CA ALA A 274 -12.84 12.39 18.98
C ALA A 274 -11.83 12.71 17.87
N LEU A 275 -10.78 11.90 17.72
CA LEU A 275 -9.71 12.06 16.74
C LEU A 275 -9.89 11.18 15.50
N ALA A 276 -11.02 10.47 15.39
CA ALA A 276 -11.27 9.59 14.27
C ALA A 276 -11.24 10.35 12.93
N THR A 277 -10.32 9.93 12.06
CA THR A 277 -10.08 10.40 10.70
C THR A 277 -11.03 9.77 9.68
N ARG A 278 -11.62 8.61 10.03
CA ARG A 278 -12.61 7.86 9.24
C ARG A 278 -14.01 7.96 9.88
N ASP A 279 -14.78 6.87 9.77
CA ASP A 279 -16.06 6.71 10.45
C ASP A 279 -15.90 6.81 11.97
N ARG A 280 -16.89 7.43 12.64
CA ARG A 280 -16.86 7.58 14.09
C ARG A 280 -17.41 6.33 14.78
N PRO A 281 -16.71 5.74 15.75
CA PRO A 281 -17.24 4.61 16.50
C PRO A 281 -18.33 5.06 17.47
N GLY A 282 -19.33 4.23 17.63
CA GLY A 282 -20.43 4.39 18.58
C GLY A 282 -21.01 3.04 18.98
N LEU A 283 -22.00 3.06 19.86
CA LEU A 283 -22.66 1.85 20.34
C LEU A 283 -24.15 1.85 20.00
N THR A 284 -24.65 0.67 19.62
CA THR A 284 -26.07 0.35 19.51
C THR A 284 -26.31 -0.99 20.22
N ASP A 285 -27.16 -1.01 21.25
CA ASP A 285 -27.50 -2.22 22.02
C ASP A 285 -26.27 -3.03 22.52
N GLY A 286 -25.19 -2.33 22.88
CA GLY A 286 -23.95 -2.96 23.35
C GLY A 286 -23.07 -3.57 22.25
N ALA A 287 -23.41 -3.34 20.98
CA ALA A 287 -22.59 -3.63 19.82
C ALA A 287 -21.91 -2.36 19.28
N LEU A 288 -20.66 -2.49 18.86
CA LEU A 288 -19.92 -1.47 18.14
C LEU A 288 -20.55 -1.26 16.76
N VAL A 289 -20.74 0.00 16.41
CA VAL A 289 -21.15 0.45 15.08
C VAL A 289 -20.31 1.67 14.68
N TRP A 290 -19.96 1.75 13.40
CA TRP A 290 -19.17 2.82 12.82
C TRP A 290 -20.07 3.68 11.95
N SER A 291 -20.14 4.98 12.24
CA SER A 291 -21.02 5.96 11.58
C SER A 291 -22.50 5.57 11.59
N GLY A 292 -23.26 6.06 12.59
CA GLY A 292 -24.70 5.85 12.69
C GLY A 292 -25.52 7.07 12.28
N GLU A 293 -26.59 6.86 11.50
CA GLU A 293 -27.78 7.72 11.50
C GLU A 293 -28.90 6.98 12.24
N GLY A 294 -29.43 7.53 13.34
CA GLY A 294 -30.57 6.95 14.06
C GLY A 294 -30.64 7.25 15.56
N ARG A 295 -31.81 6.97 16.16
CA ARG A 295 -32.15 7.30 17.56
C ARG A 295 -31.48 6.44 18.64
N ALA A 296 -30.79 5.35 18.29
CA ALA A 296 -30.16 4.41 19.21
C ALA A 296 -28.61 4.37 19.11
N TRP A 297 -28.04 5.20 18.24
CA TRP A 297 -26.61 5.36 18.10
C TRP A 297 -26.10 6.36 19.14
N TYR A 298 -25.19 5.93 19.99
CA TYR A 298 -24.50 6.82 20.93
C TYR A 298 -23.05 6.97 20.48
N PRO A 299 -22.60 8.18 20.06
CA PRO A 299 -21.18 8.40 19.81
C PRO A 299 -20.41 8.19 21.11
N LEU A 300 -19.25 7.56 21.00
CA LEU A 300 -18.32 7.53 22.11
C LEU A 300 -17.76 8.95 22.27
N THR A 301 -17.97 9.55 23.45
CA THR A 301 -17.32 10.81 23.84
C THR A 301 -16.29 10.48 24.92
N ASP A 302 -15.11 11.11 24.84
CA ASP A 302 -14.07 11.01 25.88
C ASP A 302 -14.58 11.38 27.28
#